data_AF-J4KSL7-F1
#
_entry.id   AF-J4KSL7-F1
#
_cell.length_a   1.000
_cell.length_b   1.000
_cell.length_c   1.000
_cell.angle_alpha   90.00
_cell.angle_beta   90.00
_cell.angle_gamma   90.00
#
_symmetry.space_group_name_H-M   'P 1'
#
loop_
_entity.id
_entity.type
_entity.pdbx_description
1 polymer ?
#
loop_
_entity_poly.entity_id
_entity_poly.type
_entity_poly.pdbx_seq_one_letter_code
_entity_poly.pdbx_strand_id
1 'polypeptide(L)'
;MILPYIAITILFLLPIIAFLFKQVTNLKGVVIGVTVFITSIVLLAYFSSFSFIGNYQISSLNNKIIQKILNNNEIEDDLFSEFDLLVPLEDQKIWLVKYLNKSISDKKIKSAESLIAFSEPFFKTNEEKLVFYNFYTMLRDLKFPISKEVALMVDLSSLDSLECSILESEIEVYINNGPEIPIASKKSSDLDKILLDSSHSLIPGFDLSSAYLNNEEMLLEAKILCENGA
;
A
#
# COMPACT_ATOMS: atom_id res chain seq x y z
N MET A 1 -6.85 13.51 23.40
CA MET A 1 -5.37 13.50 23.48
C MET A 1 -4.75 14.79 24.07
N ILE A 2 -5.51 15.89 24.22
CA ILE A 2 -5.02 17.17 24.79
C ILE A 2 -4.96 17.15 26.34
N LEU A 3 -5.91 16.45 26.98
CA LEU A 3 -6.02 16.37 28.44
C LEU A 3 -4.74 15.91 29.18
N PRO A 4 -4.02 14.84 28.77
CA PRO A 4 -2.78 14.45 29.43
C PRO A 4 -1.67 15.49 29.27
N TYR A 5 -1.64 16.21 28.14
CA TYR A 5 -0.66 17.27 27.89
C TYR A 5 -0.87 18.45 28.83
N ILE A 6 -2.13 18.89 29.00
CA ILE A 6 -2.53 19.93 29.96
C ILE A 6 -2.12 19.53 31.38
N ALA A 7 -2.40 18.29 31.78
CA ALA A 7 -2.06 17.79 33.11
C ALA A 7 -0.54 17.81 33.37
N ILE A 8 0.27 17.38 32.40
CA ILE A 8 1.74 17.41 32.50
C ILE A 8 2.25 18.85 32.60
N THR A 9 1.72 19.79 31.80
CA THR A 9 2.11 21.19 31.88
C THR A 9 1.77 21.83 33.24
N ILE A 10 0.62 21.52 33.83
CA ILE A 10 0.24 22.01 35.16
C ILE A 10 1.21 21.47 36.23
N LEU A 11 1.58 20.19 36.14
CA LEU A 11 2.52 19.55 37.06
C LEU A 11 3.93 20.15 36.97
N PHE A 12 4.37 20.50 35.77
CA PHE A 12 5.65 21.20 35.54
C PHE A 12 5.63 22.66 36.03
N LEU A 13 4.47 23.33 36.03
CA LEU A 13 4.31 24.71 36.50
C LEU A 13 4.21 24.83 38.03
N LEU A 14 3.77 23.78 38.71
CA LEU A 14 3.63 23.72 40.18
C LEU A 14 4.88 24.18 40.97
N PRO A 15 6.11 23.69 40.71
CA PRO A 15 7.31 24.14 41.42
C PRO A 15 7.65 25.61 41.13
N ILE A 16 7.31 26.12 39.95
CA ILE A 16 7.53 27.53 39.56
C ILE A 16 6.55 28.43 40.33
N ILE A 17 5.28 28.03 40.39
CA ILE A 17 4.24 28.70 41.17
C ILE A 17 4.62 28.73 42.65
N ALA A 18 5.04 27.59 43.22
CA ALA A 18 5.50 27.49 44.60
C ALA A 18 6.72 28.39 44.89
N PHE A 19 7.66 28.49 43.94
CA PHE A 19 8.81 29.39 44.05
C PHE A 19 8.41 30.88 44.07
N LEU A 20 7.38 31.26 43.31
CA LEU A 20 6.87 32.64 43.25
C LEU A 20 6.21 33.10 44.56
N PHE A 21 5.50 32.20 45.24
CA PHE A 21 4.83 32.49 46.51
C PHE A 21 5.78 32.57 47.71
N LYS A 22 7.05 32.14 47.58
CA LYS A 22 8.04 32.25 48.65
C LYS A 22 8.39 33.73 48.91
N GLN A 23 8.20 34.23 50.13
CA GLN A 23 8.28 35.67 50.45
C GLN A 23 9.69 36.28 50.32
N VAL A 24 10.77 35.51 50.50
CA VAL A 24 12.15 36.03 50.53
C VAL A 24 13.00 35.31 49.49
N THR A 25 12.94 35.75 48.23
CA THR A 25 13.83 35.25 47.16
C THR A 25 14.17 36.37 46.19
N ASN A 26 15.46 36.65 45.97
CA ASN A 26 15.92 37.74 45.10
C ASN A 26 15.93 37.39 43.60
N LEU A 27 15.62 36.14 43.22
CA LEU A 27 15.76 35.63 41.84
C LEU A 27 14.43 35.36 41.13
N LYS A 28 13.29 35.88 41.64
CA LYS A 28 11.95 35.62 41.06
C LYS A 28 11.87 35.96 39.58
N GLY A 29 12.38 37.13 39.18
CA GLY A 29 12.35 37.58 37.79
C GLY A 29 13.12 36.66 36.83
N VAL A 30 14.27 36.12 37.27
CA VAL A 30 15.09 35.21 36.46
C VAL A 30 14.35 33.89 36.23
N VAL A 31 13.74 33.32 37.26
CA VAL A 31 13.00 32.06 37.15
C VAL A 31 11.78 32.21 36.25
N ILE A 32 11.03 33.31 36.36
CA ILE A 32 9.91 33.62 35.44
C ILE A 32 10.42 33.77 34.01
N GLY A 33 11.47 34.57 33.81
CA GLY A 33 12.03 34.83 32.49
C GLY A 33 12.47 33.55 31.78
N VAL A 34 13.23 32.70 32.48
CA VAL A 34 13.71 31.41 31.94
C VAL A 34 12.55 30.47 31.65
N THR A 35 11.53 30.40 32.50
CA THR A 35 10.39 29.49 32.29
C THR A 35 9.48 29.96 31.15
N VAL A 36 9.20 31.26 31.04
CA VAL A 36 8.49 31.84 29.90
C VAL A 36 9.28 31.64 28.61
N PHE A 37 10.59 31.82 28.63
CA PHE A 37 11.44 31.61 27.46
C PHE A 37 11.44 30.15 26.99
N ILE A 38 11.64 29.19 27.90
CA ILE A 38 11.62 27.76 27.58
C ILE A 38 10.25 27.33 27.07
N THR A 39 9.15 27.73 27.75
CA THR A 39 7.79 27.37 27.31
C THR A 39 7.44 27.99 25.96
N SER A 40 7.86 29.23 25.70
CA SER A 40 7.68 29.87 24.39
C SER A 40 8.42 29.14 23.28
N ILE A 41 9.66 28.68 23.52
CA ILE A 41 10.42 27.85 22.55
C ILE A 41 9.69 26.53 22.28
N VAL A 42 9.17 25.85 23.32
CA VAL A 42 8.44 24.58 23.16
C VAL A 42 7.13 24.79 22.39
N LEU A 43 6.39 25.87 22.68
CA LEU A 43 5.17 26.21 21.96
C LEU A 43 5.45 26.57 20.50
N LEU A 44 6.49 27.37 20.23
CA LEU A 44 6.90 27.67 18.86
C LEU A 44 7.37 26.41 18.13
N ALA A 45 8.10 25.51 18.79
CA ALA A 45 8.49 24.23 18.22
C ALA A 45 7.30 23.29 17.97
N TYR A 46 6.17 23.45 18.65
CA TYR A 46 4.96 22.64 18.44
C TYR A 46 4.00 23.24 17.40
N PHE A 47 3.82 24.57 17.39
CA PHE A 47 2.85 25.27 16.55
C PHE A 47 3.43 25.85 15.25
N SER A 48 4.75 25.99 15.13
CA SER A 48 5.35 26.48 13.87
C SER A 48 5.28 25.43 12.76
N SER A 49 5.23 25.91 11.51
CA SER A 49 5.40 25.07 10.31
C SER A 49 6.78 24.38 10.25
N PHE A 50 7.72 24.76 11.11
CA PHE A 50 9.05 24.16 11.27
C PHE A 50 9.10 23.17 12.46
N SER A 51 7.94 22.72 12.95
CA SER A 51 7.87 21.78 14.06
C SER A 51 8.62 20.49 13.76
N PHE A 52 9.68 20.23 14.53
CA PHE A 52 10.38 18.95 14.57
C PHE A 52 9.48 17.82 15.12
N ILE A 53 8.34 18.17 15.73
CA ILE A 53 7.37 17.26 16.36
C ILE A 53 6.02 17.41 15.61
N GLY A 54 5.99 16.97 14.35
CA GLY A 54 4.79 16.66 13.54
C GLY A 54 3.59 17.64 13.58
N ASN A 55 3.24 18.22 12.42
CA ASN A 55 2.06 19.08 12.26
C ASN A 55 0.78 18.44 12.84
N TYR A 56 0.15 19.12 13.82
CA TYR A 56 -1.09 18.68 14.46
C TYR A 56 -2.22 18.39 13.45
N GLN A 57 -2.33 19.19 12.39
CA GLN A 57 -3.37 19.02 11.38
C GLN A 57 -3.19 17.70 10.63
N ILE A 58 -1.96 17.37 10.23
CA ILE A 58 -1.61 16.08 9.61
C ILE A 58 -1.90 14.92 10.57
N SER A 59 -1.54 15.07 11.85
CA SER A 59 -1.83 14.03 12.86
C SER A 59 -3.34 13.81 13.06
N SER A 60 -4.11 14.89 13.10
CA SER A 60 -5.57 14.86 13.21
C SER A 60 -6.21 14.18 12.00
N LEU A 61 -5.83 14.59 10.78
CA LEU A 61 -6.28 13.98 9.53
C LEU A 61 -5.94 12.49 9.48
N ASN A 62 -4.70 12.13 9.80
CA ASN A 62 -4.28 10.73 9.85
C ASN A 62 -5.16 9.90 10.79
N ASN A 63 -5.49 10.43 11.97
CA ASN A 63 -6.38 9.73 12.88
C ASN A 63 -7.78 9.54 12.29
N LYS A 64 -8.34 10.53 11.59
CA LYS A 64 -9.64 10.39 10.91
C LYS A 64 -9.60 9.26 9.87
N ILE A 65 -8.60 9.26 8.98
CA ILE A 65 -8.43 8.24 7.94
C ILE A 65 -8.25 6.85 8.56
N ILE A 66 -7.40 6.71 9.58
CA ILE A 66 -7.18 5.45 10.28
C ILE A 66 -8.48 4.94 10.92
N GLN A 67 -9.29 5.82 11.53
CA GLN A 67 -10.58 5.42 12.08
C GLN A 67 -11.56 4.92 11.00
N LYS A 68 -11.57 5.53 9.82
CA LYS A 68 -12.35 5.03 8.67
C LYS A 68 -11.90 3.63 8.26
N ILE A 69 -10.59 3.41 8.15
CA ILE A 69 -9.99 2.10 7.85
C ILE A 69 -10.41 1.06 8.90
N LEU A 70 -10.23 1.35 10.20
CA LEU A 70 -10.56 0.41 11.27
C LEU A 70 -12.03 -0.03 11.23
N ASN A 71 -12.92 0.91 10.95
CA ASN A 71 -14.36 0.67 10.85
C ASN A 71 -14.80 0.08 9.49
N ASN A 72 -13.88 -0.12 8.54
CA ASN A 72 -14.17 -0.57 7.18
C ASN A 72 -15.21 0.34 6.47
N ASN A 73 -15.08 1.64 6.65
CA ASN A 73 -15.93 2.63 6.00
C ASN A 73 -15.25 3.20 4.75
N GLU A 74 -16.07 3.62 3.79
CA GLU A 74 -15.60 4.43 2.67
C GLU A 74 -14.96 5.72 3.20
N ILE A 75 -13.88 6.15 2.56
CA ILE A 75 -13.21 7.41 2.86
C ILE A 75 -13.75 8.44 1.88
N GLU A 76 -14.30 9.52 2.43
CA GLU A 76 -14.94 10.57 1.65
C GLU A 76 -13.93 11.49 0.95
N ASP A 77 -14.35 12.06 -0.19
CA ASP A 77 -13.53 12.96 -1.03
C ASP A 77 -13.07 14.22 -0.28
N ASP A 78 -13.79 14.67 0.75
CA ASP A 78 -13.39 15.81 1.57
C ASP A 78 -12.14 15.51 2.40
N LEU A 79 -12.01 14.30 2.94
CA LEU A 79 -10.81 13.83 3.63
C LEU A 79 -9.63 13.66 2.67
N PHE A 80 -9.88 13.23 1.43
CA PHE A 80 -8.85 13.16 0.39
C PHE A 80 -8.40 14.55 -0.06
N SER A 81 -9.33 15.50 -0.19
CA SER A 81 -9.01 16.89 -0.48
C SER A 81 -8.20 17.53 0.67
N GLU A 82 -8.56 17.25 1.93
CA GLU A 82 -7.80 17.67 3.10
C GLU A 82 -6.39 17.04 3.11
N PHE A 83 -6.25 15.79 2.67
CA PHE A 83 -4.97 15.10 2.53
C PHE A 83 -4.06 15.75 1.50
N ASP A 84 -4.56 16.04 0.30
CA ASP A 84 -3.77 16.67 -0.76
C ASP A 84 -3.28 18.08 -0.38
N LEU A 85 -4.07 18.80 0.41
CA LEU A 85 -3.73 20.14 0.88
C LEU A 85 -2.73 20.14 2.04
N LEU A 86 -2.84 19.18 2.97
CA LEU A 86 -2.06 19.20 4.22
C LEU A 86 -0.77 18.36 4.15
N VAL A 87 -0.75 17.28 3.37
CA VAL A 87 0.39 16.35 3.31
C VAL A 87 1.34 16.76 2.18
N PRO A 88 2.65 16.94 2.46
CA PRO A 88 3.63 17.28 1.42
C PRO A 88 3.66 16.24 0.29
N LEU A 89 3.82 16.69 -0.95
CA LEU A 89 3.81 15.86 -2.16
C LEU A 89 4.81 14.69 -2.08
N GLU A 90 5.99 14.93 -1.52
CA GLU A 90 7.04 13.94 -1.30
C GLU A 90 6.62 12.80 -0.35
N ASP A 91 5.71 13.10 0.58
CA ASP A 91 5.27 12.17 1.63
C ASP A 91 3.95 11.47 1.25
N GLN A 92 3.11 12.08 0.41
CA GLN A 92 1.77 11.57 0.07
C GLN A 92 1.78 10.09 -0.32
N LYS A 93 2.67 9.69 -1.24
CA LYS A 93 2.84 8.29 -1.65
C LYS A 93 3.18 7.37 -0.47
N ILE A 94 4.07 7.79 0.42
CA ILE A 94 4.49 7.02 1.60
C ILE A 94 3.29 6.79 2.53
N TRP A 95 2.48 7.82 2.77
CA TRP A 95 1.27 7.71 3.58
C TRP A 95 0.22 6.79 2.94
N LEU A 96 -0.03 6.95 1.63
CA LEU A 96 -0.97 6.11 0.89
C LEU A 96 -0.59 4.63 0.92
N VAL A 97 0.68 4.31 0.68
CA VAL A 97 1.22 2.95 0.81
C VAL A 97 0.98 2.38 2.21
N LYS A 98 1.15 3.19 3.27
CA LYS A 98 0.87 2.75 4.65
C LYS A 98 -0.62 2.47 4.88
N TYR A 99 -1.50 3.34 4.38
CA TYR A 99 -2.94 3.17 4.50
C TYR A 99 -3.46 1.96 3.72
N LEU A 100 -2.96 1.76 2.50
CA LEU A 100 -3.28 0.60 1.67
C LEU A 100 -2.83 -0.70 2.33
N ASN A 101 -1.57 -0.79 2.76
CA ASN A 101 -1.08 -1.96 3.49
C ASN A 101 -1.93 -2.27 4.73
N LYS A 102 -2.26 -1.25 5.52
CA LYS A 102 -3.08 -1.43 6.71
C LYS A 102 -4.48 -1.92 6.37
N SER A 103 -5.16 -1.27 5.42
CA SER A 103 -6.53 -1.62 5.05
C SER A 103 -6.61 -3.03 4.45
N ILE A 104 -5.67 -3.40 3.58
CA ILE A 104 -5.60 -4.74 2.97
C ILE A 104 -5.27 -5.81 4.03
N SER A 105 -4.24 -5.61 4.85
CA SER A 105 -3.85 -6.56 5.91
C SER A 105 -4.98 -6.79 6.92
N ASP A 106 -5.68 -5.72 7.31
CA ASP A 106 -6.81 -5.77 8.24
C ASP A 106 -8.13 -6.22 7.54
N LYS A 107 -8.09 -6.59 6.25
CA LYS A 107 -9.24 -7.02 5.42
C LYS A 107 -10.39 -6.00 5.36
N LYS A 108 -10.05 -4.72 5.34
CA LYS A 108 -10.96 -3.56 5.29
C LYS A 108 -11.23 -3.16 3.84
N ILE A 109 -12.00 -4.01 3.14
CA ILE A 109 -12.23 -3.92 1.69
C ILE A 109 -12.77 -2.55 1.26
N LYS A 110 -13.79 -2.00 1.93
CA LYS A 110 -14.42 -0.73 1.51
C LYS A 110 -13.44 0.44 1.58
N SER A 111 -12.68 0.50 2.67
CA SER A 111 -11.67 1.54 2.84
C SER A 111 -10.51 1.37 1.86
N ALA A 112 -10.09 0.12 1.59
CA ALA A 112 -9.07 -0.18 0.61
C ALA A 112 -9.51 0.23 -0.81
N GLU A 113 -10.78 0.01 -1.18
CA GLU A 113 -11.34 0.47 -2.47
C GLU A 113 -11.24 1.99 -2.63
N SER A 114 -11.67 2.78 -1.64
CA SER A 114 -11.52 4.24 -1.67
C SER A 114 -10.07 4.68 -1.79
N LEU A 115 -9.18 4.06 -1.01
CA LEU A 115 -7.75 4.38 -1.03
C LEU A 115 -7.12 4.06 -2.39
N ILE A 116 -7.46 2.92 -2.99
CA ILE A 116 -6.93 2.53 -4.31
C ILE A 116 -7.37 3.55 -5.36
N ALA A 117 -8.67 3.85 -5.42
CA ALA A 117 -9.23 4.81 -6.37
C ALA A 117 -8.57 6.19 -6.26
N PHE A 118 -8.32 6.66 -5.04
CA PHE A 118 -7.62 7.91 -4.81
C PHE A 118 -6.13 7.85 -5.14
N SER A 119 -5.47 6.71 -4.89
CA SER A 119 -4.00 6.64 -4.89
C SER A 119 -3.34 6.51 -6.26
N GLU A 120 -4.08 6.14 -7.31
CA GLU A 120 -3.54 5.90 -8.66
C GLU A 120 -2.65 7.04 -9.20
N PRO A 121 -3.05 8.34 -9.12
CA PRO A 121 -2.25 9.44 -9.68
C PRO A 121 -0.88 9.65 -9.03
N PHE A 122 -0.66 9.07 -7.85
CA PHE A 122 0.57 9.23 -7.06
C PHE A 122 1.67 8.21 -7.44
N PHE A 123 1.35 7.19 -8.26
CA PHE A 123 2.31 6.20 -8.76
C PHE A 123 2.61 6.45 -10.25
N LYS A 124 3.70 7.18 -10.53
CA LYS A 124 3.95 7.75 -11.86
C LYS A 124 4.90 6.90 -12.70
N THR A 125 5.99 6.41 -12.11
CA THR A 125 6.98 5.61 -12.83
C THR A 125 6.49 4.18 -13.07
N ASN A 126 7.09 3.47 -14.02
CA ASN A 126 6.71 2.08 -14.30
C ASN A 126 6.88 1.18 -13.07
N GLU A 127 7.98 1.34 -12.33
CA GLU A 127 8.24 0.60 -11.09
C GLU A 127 7.19 0.91 -10.01
N GLU A 128 6.80 2.18 -9.88
CA GLU A 128 5.74 2.59 -8.96
C GLU A 128 4.39 2.01 -9.35
N LYS A 129 4.07 1.97 -10.64
CA LYS A 129 2.83 1.37 -11.14
C LYS A 129 2.76 -0.12 -10.86
N LEU A 130 3.87 -0.86 -10.93
CA LEU A 130 3.91 -2.26 -10.52
C LEU A 130 3.53 -2.43 -9.04
N VAL A 131 4.01 -1.53 -8.17
CA VAL A 131 3.62 -1.51 -6.76
C VAL A 131 2.12 -1.22 -6.59
N PHE A 132 1.59 -0.24 -7.33
CA PHE A 132 0.16 0.07 -7.31
C PHE A 132 -0.70 -1.11 -7.78
N TYR A 133 -0.34 -1.73 -8.90
CA TYR A 133 -1.04 -2.92 -9.41
C TYR A 133 -0.98 -4.08 -8.42
N ASN A 134 0.12 -4.24 -7.69
CA ASN A 134 0.15 -5.24 -6.62
C ASN A 134 -0.91 -4.97 -5.54
N PHE A 135 -1.14 -3.72 -5.12
CA PHE A 135 -2.23 -3.40 -4.19
C PHE A 135 -3.60 -3.70 -4.78
N TYR A 136 -3.81 -3.39 -6.07
CA TYR A 136 -5.04 -3.72 -6.78
C TYR A 136 -5.30 -5.23 -6.80
N THR A 137 -4.28 -6.03 -7.10
CA THR A 137 -4.32 -7.50 -7.07
C THR A 137 -4.64 -8.03 -5.68
N MET A 138 -3.97 -7.51 -4.65
CA MET A 138 -4.24 -7.91 -3.27
C MET A 138 -5.68 -7.60 -2.86
N LEU A 139 -6.21 -6.44 -3.26
CA LEU A 139 -7.61 -6.09 -2.99
C LEU A 139 -8.59 -7.00 -3.74
N ARG A 140 -8.34 -7.26 -5.04
CA ARG A 140 -9.10 -8.21 -5.85
C ARG A 140 -9.17 -9.57 -5.19
N ASP A 141 -8.03 -10.11 -4.79
CA ASP A 141 -7.91 -11.45 -4.17
C ASP A 141 -8.65 -11.53 -2.83
N LEU A 142 -8.65 -10.44 -2.06
CA LEU A 142 -9.44 -10.35 -0.82
C LEU A 142 -10.95 -10.33 -1.10
N LYS A 143 -11.36 -9.67 -2.18
CA LYS A 143 -12.78 -9.54 -2.57
C LYS A 143 -13.31 -10.80 -3.25
N PHE A 144 -12.47 -11.49 -4.02
CA PHE A 144 -12.81 -12.65 -4.84
C PHE A 144 -11.86 -13.83 -4.57
N PRO A 145 -11.95 -14.46 -3.38
CA PRO A 145 -11.00 -15.51 -2.98
C PRO A 145 -11.04 -16.75 -3.87
N ILE A 146 -12.19 -17.04 -4.50
CA ILE A 146 -12.33 -18.18 -5.43
C ILE A 146 -11.49 -17.95 -6.69
N SER A 147 -11.51 -16.74 -7.24
CA SER A 147 -10.81 -16.39 -8.47
C SER A 147 -9.29 -16.36 -8.29
N LYS A 148 -8.80 -16.17 -7.05
CA LYS A 148 -7.37 -16.19 -6.71
C LYS A 148 -6.71 -17.55 -6.99
N GLU A 149 -7.46 -18.64 -6.83
CA GLU A 149 -6.93 -20.00 -6.95
C GLU A 149 -6.99 -20.55 -8.38
N VAL A 150 -7.29 -19.69 -9.37
CA VAL A 150 -7.33 -20.09 -10.77
C VAL A 150 -5.93 -20.51 -11.23
N ALA A 151 -5.87 -21.73 -11.75
CA ALA A 151 -4.69 -22.30 -12.36
C ALA A 151 -5.08 -23.04 -13.64
N LEU A 152 -4.17 -23.04 -14.60
CA LEU A 152 -4.28 -23.72 -15.87
C LEU A 152 -3.31 -24.89 -15.88
N MET A 153 -3.84 -26.10 -16.06
CA MET A 153 -3.04 -27.31 -16.24
C MET A 153 -2.98 -27.65 -17.72
N VAL A 154 -1.78 -27.64 -18.28
CA VAL A 154 -1.51 -28.10 -19.64
C VAL A 154 -0.93 -29.50 -19.56
N ASP A 155 -1.66 -30.45 -20.13
CA ASP A 155 -1.23 -31.82 -20.27
C ASP A 155 -0.63 -32.00 -21.66
N LEU A 156 0.68 -32.23 -21.73
CA LEU A 156 1.40 -32.44 -22.98
C LEU A 156 1.58 -33.93 -23.30
N SER A 157 1.07 -34.84 -22.47
CA SER A 157 1.23 -36.29 -22.68
C SER A 157 0.62 -36.80 -23.98
N SER A 158 -0.41 -36.12 -24.51
CA SER A 158 -1.00 -36.49 -25.81
C SER A 158 -0.16 -36.09 -27.03
N LEU A 159 0.96 -35.38 -26.85
CA LEU A 159 1.89 -35.02 -27.94
C LEU A 159 2.82 -36.17 -28.33
N ASP A 160 2.58 -37.40 -27.86
CA ASP A 160 3.25 -38.64 -28.29
C ASP A 160 3.27 -38.85 -29.82
N SER A 161 2.40 -38.16 -30.57
CA SER A 161 2.40 -38.15 -32.04
C SER A 161 3.50 -37.30 -32.69
N LEU A 162 4.11 -36.37 -31.94
CA LEU A 162 5.36 -35.74 -32.38
C LEU A 162 6.47 -36.74 -32.10
N GLU A 163 7.09 -37.28 -33.15
CA GLU A 163 8.31 -38.11 -33.07
C GLU A 163 9.52 -37.28 -32.60
N CYS A 164 9.39 -36.60 -31.46
CA CYS A 164 10.34 -35.65 -30.92
C CYS A 164 10.58 -35.93 -29.43
N SER A 165 11.85 -36.08 -29.07
CA SER A 165 12.32 -35.96 -27.68
C SER A 165 12.31 -34.48 -27.32
N ILE A 166 11.38 -34.05 -26.46
CA ILE A 166 11.28 -32.63 -26.07
C ILE A 166 12.39 -32.33 -25.07
N LEU A 167 13.19 -31.29 -25.36
CA LEU A 167 14.24 -30.77 -24.49
C LEU A 167 13.71 -29.69 -23.55
N GLU A 168 12.94 -28.76 -24.11
CA GLU A 168 12.40 -27.60 -23.41
C GLU A 168 11.04 -27.26 -23.99
N SER A 169 10.13 -26.82 -23.13
CA SER A 169 8.84 -26.28 -23.50
C SER A 169 8.68 -24.91 -22.86
N GLU A 170 8.12 -23.97 -23.62
CA GLU A 170 7.70 -22.66 -23.14
C GLU A 170 6.21 -22.54 -23.41
N ILE A 171 5.42 -22.45 -22.34
CA ILE A 171 3.98 -22.24 -22.43
C ILE A 171 3.70 -20.79 -22.05
N GLU A 172 3.00 -20.10 -22.93
CA GLU A 172 2.56 -18.73 -22.75
C GLU A 172 1.05 -18.67 -22.92
N VAL A 173 0.39 -17.95 -22.02
CA VAL A 173 -1.05 -17.69 -22.06
C VAL A 173 -1.25 -16.21 -22.32
N TYR A 174 -2.08 -15.88 -23.30
CA TYR A 174 -2.43 -14.51 -23.68
C TYR A 174 -3.93 -14.29 -23.59
N ILE A 175 -4.35 -13.02 -23.51
CA ILE A 175 -5.75 -12.64 -23.73
C ILE A 175 -5.98 -12.48 -25.23
N ASN A 176 -7.03 -13.10 -25.77
CA ASN A 176 -7.39 -12.97 -27.18
C ASN A 176 -7.69 -11.51 -27.52
N ASN A 177 -7.09 -11.00 -28.61
CA ASN A 177 -7.11 -9.57 -28.98
C ASN A 177 -6.58 -8.61 -27.89
N GLY A 178 -5.81 -9.12 -26.93
CA GLY A 178 -5.15 -8.32 -25.89
C GLY A 178 -3.77 -7.81 -26.31
N PRO A 179 -3.03 -7.19 -25.36
CA PRO A 179 -1.62 -6.87 -25.55
C PRO A 179 -0.78 -8.13 -25.81
N GLU A 180 0.31 -7.99 -26.57
CA GLU A 180 1.32 -9.04 -26.79
C GLU A 180 2.20 -9.27 -25.54
N ILE A 181 1.58 -9.37 -24.38
CA ILE A 181 2.23 -9.64 -23.09
C ILE A 181 1.52 -10.87 -22.51
N PRO A 182 2.24 -11.93 -22.13
CA PRO A 182 1.61 -13.10 -21.55
C PRO A 182 1.07 -12.82 -20.15
N ILE A 183 -0.13 -13.31 -19.87
CA ILE A 183 -0.75 -13.30 -18.54
C ILE A 183 -0.26 -14.44 -17.64
N ALA A 184 0.38 -15.45 -18.23
CA ALA A 184 1.17 -16.46 -17.54
C ALA A 184 2.21 -17.03 -18.51
N SER A 185 3.44 -17.21 -18.06
CA SER A 185 4.50 -17.86 -18.85
C SER A 185 5.34 -18.78 -17.99
N LYS A 186 5.63 -19.98 -18.50
CA LYS A 186 6.46 -20.97 -17.81
C LYS A 186 7.30 -21.76 -18.80
N LYS A 187 8.61 -21.79 -18.54
CA LYS A 187 9.56 -22.69 -19.19
C LYS A 187 9.71 -23.96 -18.36
N SER A 188 9.67 -25.12 -19.00
CA SER A 188 9.85 -26.41 -18.34
C SER A 188 10.53 -27.42 -19.24
N SER A 189 11.39 -28.24 -18.63
CA SER A 189 11.96 -29.45 -19.23
C SER A 189 11.17 -30.71 -18.89
N ASP A 190 10.10 -30.58 -18.08
CA ASP A 190 9.24 -31.68 -17.63
C ASP A 190 7.92 -31.64 -18.41
N LEU A 191 7.51 -32.79 -18.95
CA LEU A 191 6.59 -32.90 -20.08
C LEU A 191 5.25 -33.50 -19.74
N ASP A 192 5.09 -33.99 -18.51
CA ASP A 192 3.85 -34.67 -18.17
C ASP A 192 2.73 -33.65 -18.00
N LYS A 193 2.90 -32.71 -17.07
CA LYS A 193 1.88 -31.72 -16.72
C LYS A 193 2.50 -30.42 -16.27
N ILE A 194 2.18 -29.36 -17.00
CA ILE A 194 2.65 -28.01 -16.68
C ILE A 194 1.50 -27.24 -16.04
N LEU A 195 1.68 -26.92 -14.75
CA LEU A 195 0.78 -26.05 -14.01
C LEU A 195 1.25 -24.59 -14.13
N LEU A 196 0.37 -23.73 -14.64
CA LEU A 196 0.47 -22.27 -14.62
C LEU A 196 -0.57 -21.69 -13.67
N ASP A 197 -0.18 -20.68 -12.92
CA ASP A 197 -1.05 -19.94 -12.01
C ASP A 197 -0.70 -18.44 -12.09
N SER A 198 -1.33 -17.62 -11.25
CA SER A 198 -1.13 -16.17 -11.27
C SER A 198 0.28 -15.72 -10.85
N SER A 199 1.09 -16.58 -10.21
CA SER A 199 2.49 -16.27 -9.88
C SER A 199 3.42 -16.31 -11.10
N HIS A 200 2.95 -16.89 -12.20
CA HIS A 200 3.67 -16.96 -13.47
C HIS A 200 3.39 -15.75 -14.38
N SER A 201 2.70 -14.71 -13.88
CA SER A 201 2.53 -13.43 -14.58
C SER A 201 3.69 -12.48 -14.32
N LEU A 202 4.02 -11.67 -15.34
CA LEU A 202 5.01 -10.60 -15.24
C LEU A 202 4.46 -9.33 -14.55
N ILE A 203 3.15 -9.08 -14.66
CA ILE A 203 2.52 -7.85 -14.20
C ILE A 203 1.41 -8.23 -13.20
N PRO A 204 1.51 -7.80 -11.93
CA PRO A 204 0.47 -8.05 -10.95
C PRO A 204 -0.90 -7.61 -11.46
N GLY A 205 -1.91 -8.47 -11.34
CA GLY A 205 -3.28 -8.12 -11.73
C GLY A 205 -3.55 -8.22 -13.23
N PHE A 206 -2.52 -8.45 -14.05
CA PHE A 206 -2.64 -8.89 -15.43
C PHE A 206 -2.26 -10.38 -15.50
N ASP A 207 -3.12 -11.22 -14.92
CA ASP A 207 -2.87 -12.63 -14.68
C ASP A 207 -4.11 -13.50 -15.00
N LEU A 208 -3.97 -14.82 -14.86
CA LEU A 208 -5.06 -15.79 -15.07
C LEU A 208 -6.29 -15.52 -14.20
N SER A 209 -6.09 -15.06 -12.95
CA SER A 209 -7.19 -14.75 -12.04
C SER A 209 -8.05 -13.60 -12.56
N SER A 210 -7.42 -12.55 -13.10
CA SER A 210 -8.12 -11.42 -13.74
C SER A 210 -8.84 -11.84 -15.01
N ALA A 211 -8.18 -12.62 -15.87
CA ALA A 211 -8.80 -13.11 -17.11
C ALA A 211 -10.05 -13.96 -16.81
N TYR A 212 -9.97 -14.85 -15.83
CA TYR A 212 -11.11 -15.64 -15.37
C TYR A 212 -12.23 -14.78 -14.78
N LEU A 213 -11.91 -13.84 -13.90
CA LEU A 213 -12.90 -12.96 -13.26
C LEU A 213 -13.69 -12.14 -14.29
N ASN A 214 -13.04 -11.71 -15.37
CA ASN A 214 -13.63 -10.91 -16.43
C ASN A 214 -14.26 -11.74 -17.57
N ASN A 215 -14.18 -13.07 -17.51
CA ASN A 215 -14.59 -13.99 -18.58
C ASN A 215 -13.89 -13.71 -19.92
N GLU A 216 -12.59 -13.43 -19.88
CA GLU A 216 -11.78 -13.20 -21.08
C GLU A 216 -11.52 -14.52 -21.83
N GLU A 217 -11.45 -14.45 -23.15
CA GLU A 217 -11.00 -15.56 -23.97
C GLU A 217 -9.46 -15.63 -23.95
N MET A 218 -8.91 -16.81 -23.67
CA MET A 218 -7.46 -17.01 -23.53
C MET A 218 -6.89 -17.78 -24.71
N LEU A 219 -5.77 -17.32 -25.24
CA LEU A 219 -4.96 -18.02 -26.24
C LEU A 219 -3.80 -18.72 -25.54
N LEU A 220 -3.65 -20.02 -25.79
CA LEU A 220 -2.53 -20.81 -25.31
C LEU A 220 -1.53 -21.01 -26.45
N GLU A 221 -0.30 -20.54 -26.27
CA GLU A 221 0.80 -20.81 -27.17
C GLU A 221 1.82 -21.71 -26.48
N ALA A 222 2.18 -22.81 -27.14
CA ALA A 222 3.19 -23.75 -26.67
C ALA A 222 4.34 -23.80 -27.69
N LYS A 223 5.52 -23.38 -27.26
CA LYS A 223 6.76 -23.48 -28.02
C LYS A 223 7.52 -24.69 -27.49
N ILE A 224 7.76 -25.67 -28.36
CA ILE A 224 8.36 -26.96 -27.99
C ILE A 224 9.69 -27.08 -28.74
N LEU A 225 10.79 -27.24 -28.00
CA LEU A 225 12.11 -27.50 -28.54
C LEU A 225 12.41 -28.99 -28.49
N CYS A 226 12.79 -29.56 -29.63
CA CYS A 226 13.02 -30.98 -29.82
C CYS A 226 14.52 -31.30 -30.03
N GLU A 227 14.99 -32.41 -29.46
CA GLU A 227 16.37 -32.91 -29.60
C GLU A 227 16.69 -33.33 -31.04
N ASN A 228 15.68 -33.74 -31.81
CA ASN A 228 15.79 -34.14 -33.22
C ASN A 228 14.87 -33.31 -34.13
N GLY A 229 14.98 -31.98 -34.10
CA GLY A 229 14.25 -31.13 -35.03
C GLY A 229 14.81 -31.22 -36.46
N ALA A 230 14.04 -31.80 -37.38
CA ALA A 230 14.09 -31.48 -38.81
C ALA A 230 13.08 -30.38 -39.11
#